data_AF-A0A495X4V4-F1
#
_entry.id   AF-A0A495X4V4-F1
#
_cell.length_a   1.000
_cell.length_b   1.000
_cell.length_c   1.000
_cell.angle_alpha   90.00
_cell.angle_beta   90.00
_cell.angle_gamma   90.00
#
_symmetry.space_group_name_H-M   'P 1'
#
loop_
_entity.id
_entity.type
_entity.pdbx_description
1 polymer ?
#
loop_
_entity_poly.entity_id
_entity_poly.type
_entity_poly.pdbx_seq_one_letter_code
_entity_poly.pdbx_strand_id
1 'polypeptide(L)' 'MRARAAAHASWARTTDRRARTANATQARLEGFEREVDPTGELPADVRREMALHARTAYMLNLSRRSAAVRRRQRRRYE' A
#
# COMPACT_ATOMS: atom_id res chain seq x y z
N MET A 1 7.94 14.19 19.50
CA MET A 1 6.52 14.34 19.92
C MET A 1 5.69 15.28 19.02
N ARG A 2 6.21 16.43 18.56
CA ARG A 2 5.47 17.41 17.73
C ARG A 2 4.81 16.85 16.46
N ALA A 3 5.51 15.98 15.71
CA ALA A 3 4.97 15.41 14.48
C ALA A 3 3.72 14.54 14.70
N ARG A 4 3.67 13.81 15.82
CA ARG A 4 2.50 12.97 16.18
C ARG A 4 1.28 13.85 16.51
N ALA A 5 1.48 14.90 17.33
CA ALA A 5 0.42 15.84 17.65
C ALA A 5 -0.16 16.53 16.40
N ALA A 6 0.72 16.96 15.47
CA ALA A 6 0.30 17.54 14.21
C ALA A 6 -0.50 16.55 13.33
N ALA A 7 -0.10 15.28 13.27
CA ALA A 7 -0.85 14.26 12.54
C ALA A 7 -2.26 14.06 13.12
N HIS A 8 -2.38 13.93 14.45
CA HIS A 8 -3.68 13.79 15.11
C HIS A 8 -4.56 15.03 14.90
N ALA A 9 -4.03 16.24 15.05
CA ALA A 9 -4.76 17.49 14.79
C ALA A 9 -5.20 17.62 13.31
N SER A 10 -4.39 17.11 12.39
CA SER A 10 -4.75 17.05 10.98
C SER A 10 -5.88 16.06 10.70
N TRP A 11 -5.84 14.87 11.31
CA TRP A 11 -6.91 13.87 11.17
C TRP A 11 -8.21 14.27 11.85
N ALA A 12 -8.15 15.01 12.96
CA ALA A 12 -9.33 15.56 13.64
C ALA A 12 -10.11 16.53 12.75
N ARG A 13 -9.43 17.25 11.86
CA ARG A 13 -10.04 18.20 10.91
C ARG A 13 -10.43 17.59 9.56
N THR A 14 -10.17 16.29 9.36
CA THR A 14 -10.49 15.61 8.10
C THR A 14 -11.90 15.04 8.17
N THR A 15 -12.82 15.64 7.42
CA THR A 15 -14.21 15.17 7.30
C THR A 15 -14.30 13.92 6.43
N ASP A 16 -13.74 13.97 5.22
CA ASP A 16 -13.63 12.81 4.32
C ASP A 16 -12.22 12.22 4.36
N ARG A 17 -12.09 11.11 5.10
CA ARG A 17 -10.82 10.38 5.21
C ARG A 17 -10.43 9.67 3.92
N ARG A 18 -11.42 9.19 3.15
CA ARG A 18 -11.17 8.46 1.90
C ARG A 18 -10.62 9.41 0.85
N ALA A 19 -11.25 10.57 0.67
CA ALA A 19 -10.80 11.60 -0.25
C ALA A 19 -9.37 12.06 0.07
N ARG A 20 -9.05 12.26 1.36
CA ARG A 20 -7.70 12.66 1.78
C ARG A 20 -6.61 11.67 1.31
N THR A 21 -6.89 10.37 1.30
CA THR A 21 -5.92 9.34 0.90
C THR A 21 -6.07 8.86 -0.54
N ALA A 22 -7.05 9.37 -1.27
CA ALA A 22 -7.37 8.90 -2.62
C ALA A 22 -6.19 9.07 -3.58
N ASN A 23 -5.58 10.27 -3.62
CA ASN A 23 -4.45 10.57 -4.50
C ASN A 23 -3.25 9.65 -4.22
N ALA A 24 -2.91 9.43 -2.95
CA ALA A 24 -1.83 8.53 -2.59
C ALA A 24 -2.14 7.07 -2.95
N THR A 25 -3.41 6.67 -2.80
CA THR A 25 -3.86 5.32 -3.19
C THR A 25 -3.79 5.14 -4.71
N GLN A 26 -4.19 6.16 -5.48
CA GLN A 26 -4.12 6.16 -6.93
C GLN A 26 -2.67 6.12 -7.43
N ALA A 27 -1.81 7.00 -6.93
CA ALA A 27 -0.39 7.03 -7.31
C ALA A 27 0.32 5.69 -7.01
N ARG A 28 -0.03 5.03 -5.91
CA ARG A 28 0.49 3.70 -5.61
C ARG A 28 0.04 2.65 -6.62
N LEU A 29 -1.19 2.74 -7.11
CA LEU A 29 -1.74 1.81 -8.09
C LEU A 29 -1.18 2.07 -9.50
N GLU A 30 -0.98 3.33 -9.88
CA GLU A 30 -0.26 3.73 -11.10
C GLU A 30 1.19 3.20 -11.11
N GLY A 31 1.82 3.08 -9.94
CA GLY A 31 3.10 2.39 -9.80
C GLY A 31 3.03 0.93 -10.24
N PHE A 32 2.00 0.21 -9.79
CA PHE A 32 1.77 -1.18 -10.20
C PHE A 32 1.37 -1.29 -11.67
N GLU A 33 0.61 -0.35 -12.22
CA GLU A 33 0.26 -0.32 -13.64
C GLU A 33 1.52 -0.24 -14.53
N ARG A 34 2.50 0.58 -14.16
CA ARG A 34 3.80 0.65 -14.86
C ARG A 34 4.67 -0.59 -14.66
N GLU A 35 4.52 -1.29 -13.53
CA GLU A 35 5.25 -2.52 -13.26
C GLU A 35 4.72 -3.69 -14.11
N VAL A 36 3.39 -3.79 -14.26
CA VAL A 36 2.76 -4.86 -15.04
C VAL A 36 2.73 -4.57 -16.55
N ASP A 37 2.80 -3.30 -16.95
CA ASP A 37 2.81 -2.85 -18.34
C ASP A 37 3.85 -1.74 -18.57
N PRO A 38 5.15 -2.10 -18.62
CA PRO A 38 6.22 -1.10 -18.81
C PRO A 38 6.20 -0.42 -20.18
N THR A 39 5.68 -1.10 -21.21
CA THR A 39 5.61 -0.57 -22.59
C THR A 39 4.30 0.14 -22.89
N GLY A 40 3.26 -0.05 -22.07
CA GLY A 40 1.98 0.64 -22.21
C GLY A 40 1.07 0.02 -23.28
N GLU A 41 1.29 -1.24 -23.65
CA GLU A 41 0.61 -1.92 -24.76
C GLU A 41 -0.75 -2.47 -24.36
N LEU A 42 -1.00 -2.69 -23.06
CA LEU A 42 -2.25 -3.29 -22.60
C LEU A 42 -3.39 -2.27 -22.61
N PRO A 43 -4.64 -2.72 -22.91
CA PRO A 43 -5.84 -1.95 -22.65
C PRO A 43 -5.90 -1.47 -21.19
N ALA A 44 -6.46 -0.28 -20.97
CA ALA A 44 -6.43 0.37 -19.66
C ALA A 44 -7.15 -0.42 -18.55
N ASP A 45 -8.24 -1.09 -18.89
CA ASP A 45 -9.01 -1.98 -18.00
C ASP A 45 -8.22 -3.24 -17.63
N VAL A 46 -7.60 -3.89 -18.60
CA VAL A 46 -6.76 -5.08 -18.39
C VAL A 46 -5.53 -4.72 -17.54
N ARG A 47 -4.86 -3.62 -17.87
CA ARG A 47 -3.72 -3.10 -17.09
C ARG A 47 -4.12 -2.83 -15.65
N ARG A 48 -5.31 -2.25 -15.44
CA ARG A 48 -5.85 -1.96 -14.12
C ARG A 48 -6.09 -3.22 -13.31
N GLU A 49 -6.72 -4.24 -13.91
CA GLU A 49 -6.96 -5.53 -13.27
C GLU A 49 -5.64 -6.20 -12.87
N MET A 50 -4.67 -6.24 -13.78
CA MET A 50 -3.33 -6.77 -13.49
C MET A 50 -2.62 -6.02 -12.36
N ALA A 51 -2.73 -4.68 -12.34
CA ALA A 51 -2.17 -3.87 -11.27
C ALA A 51 -2.81 -4.15 -9.91
N LEU A 52 -4.12 -4.45 -9.87
CA LEU A 52 -4.80 -4.87 -8.63
C LEU A 52 -4.30 -6.23 -8.13
N HIS A 53 -4.05 -7.17 -9.03
CA HIS A 53 -3.42 -8.45 -8.68
C HIS A 53 -1.99 -8.27 -8.17
N ALA A 54 -1.17 -7.45 -8.85
CA ALA A 54 0.18 -7.12 -8.42
C ALA A 54 0.21 -6.47 -7.03
N ARG A 55 -0.68 -5.51 -6.78
CA ARG A 55 -0.87 -4.91 -5.45
C ARG A 55 -1.20 -5.96 -4.39
N THR A 56 -2.10 -6.89 -4.70
CA THR A 56 -2.51 -7.95 -3.77
C THR A 56 -1.35 -8.88 -3.45
N ALA A 57 -0.62 -9.34 -4.47
CA ALA A 57 0.57 -10.16 -4.31
C ALA A 57 1.66 -9.47 -3.48
N TYR A 58 1.89 -8.17 -3.71
CA TYR A 58 2.81 -7.36 -2.92
C TYR A 58 2.43 -7.37 -1.43
N MET A 59 1.16 -7.13 -1.11
CA MET A 59 0.70 -7.09 0.28
C MET A 59 0.82 -8.45 0.97
N LEU A 60 0.46 -9.53 0.28
CA LEU A 60 0.62 -10.89 0.79
C LEU A 60 2.09 -11.21 1.10
N ASN A 61 3.00 -10.83 0.21
CA ASN A 61 4.44 -10.99 0.41
C ASN A 61 4.95 -10.16 1.60
N LEU A 62 4.47 -8.93 1.76
CA LEU A 62 4.81 -8.09 2.90
C LEU A 62 4.35 -8.73 4.21
N SER A 63 3.09 -9.19 4.28
CA SER A 63 2.53 -9.88 5.44
C SER A 63 3.30 -11.15 5.79
N ARG A 64 3.66 -11.96 4.78
CA ARG A 64 4.48 -13.17 4.95
C ARG A 64 5.83 -12.85 5.57
N ARG A 65 6.53 -11.83 5.05
CA ARG A 65 7.83 -11.37 5.59
C ARG A 65 7.69 -10.89 7.03
N SER A 66 6.68 -10.08 7.33
CA SER A 66 6.42 -9.61 8.70
C SER A 66 6.12 -10.76 9.67
N ALA A 67 5.36 -11.76 9.24
CA ALA A 67 5.06 -12.93 10.05
C ALA A 67 6.32 -13.75 10.35
N ALA A 68 7.22 -13.93 9.38
CA ALA A 68 8.49 -14.61 9.58
C ALA A 68 9.36 -13.92 10.64
N VAL A 69 9.46 -12.59 10.59
CA VAL A 69 10.21 -11.79 11.59
C VAL A 69 9.61 -11.97 12.99
N ARG A 70 8.28 -11.85 13.14
CA ARG A 70 7.62 -12.05 14.43
C ARG A 70 7.83 -13.46 15.00
N ARG A 71 7.80 -14.50 14.16
CA ARG A 71 8.08 -15.87 14.57
C ARG A 71 9.51 -16.03 15.08
N ARG A 72 10.50 -15.47 14.37
CA ARG A 72 11.90 -15.47 14.81
C ARG A 72 12.09 -14.72 16.13
N GLN A 73 11.42 -13.58 16.30
CA GLN A 73 11.47 -12.81 17.53
C GLN A 73 10.95 -13.64 18.72
N ARG A 74 9.80 -14.31 18.58
CA ARG A 74 9.25 -15.17 19.64
C ARG A 74 10.21 -16.29 20.05
N ARG A 75 10.75 -17.02 19.08
CA ARG A 75 11.75 -18.08 19.30
C ARG A 75 13.05 -17.61 19.98
N ARG A 76 13.33 -16.30 20.01
CA ARG A 76 14.53 -15.74 20.66
C ARG A 76 14.33 -15.57 22.17
N TYR A 77 13.08 -15.49 22.63
CA TYR A 77 12.73 -15.29 24.04
C TYR A 77 12.08 -16.55 24.66
N GLU A 78 11.96 -17.62 23.88
CA GLU A 78 11.67 -18.99 24.32
C GLU A 78 12.99 -19.71 24.55
#